data_AF-A0AAV5CWD8-F1
#
_entry.id   AF-A0AAV5CWD8-F1
#
_cell.length_a   1.000
_cell.length_b   1.000
_cell.length_c   1.000
_cell.angle_alpha   90.00
_cell.angle_beta   90.00
_cell.angle_gamma   90.00
#
_symmetry.space_group_name_H-M   'P 1'
#
loop_
_entity.id
_entity.type
_entity.pdbx_description
1 polymer ?
#
loop_
_entity_poly.entity_id
_entity_poly.type
_entity_poly.pdbx_seq_one_letter_code
_entity_poly.pdbx_strand_id
1 'polypeptide(L)'
;MMGCLDETRTLKYGQVFVQASSSANEHKFVVTGQVVVAKNPCLHPGDVRVLKAVDVPALRHMFDYVFPQQGPRQEIKEYFTNYIVNESLGIIANAHVVFADKEYMKAESAPCIELAKLFSVAVDFPKTGVPALIPHELHVKEYPDFMEKLDKPTYISKGVLGKL
;
A
#
# COMPACT_ATOMS: atom_id res chain seq x y z
N MET A 1 -18.31 0.13 -8.78
CA MET A 1 -18.17 1.38 -9.55
C MET A 1 -16.69 1.51 -9.90
N MET A 2 -16.35 1.33 -11.17
CA MET A 2 -14.98 1.30 -11.68
C MET A 2 -14.61 2.69 -12.22
N GLY A 3 -13.47 3.23 -11.81
CA GLY A 3 -13.02 4.54 -12.25
C GLY A 3 -12.22 4.48 -13.53
N CYS A 4 -12.44 5.44 -14.44
CA CYS A 4 -11.65 5.61 -15.66
C CYS A 4 -10.93 6.97 -15.69
N LEU A 5 -9.88 7.06 -16.50
CA LEU A 5 -9.16 8.31 -16.74
C LEU A 5 -9.83 9.11 -17.85
N ASP A 6 -9.83 10.44 -17.72
CA ASP A 6 -10.30 11.34 -18.77
C ASP A 6 -9.28 11.45 -19.91
N GLU A 7 -9.50 10.70 -20.98
CA GLU A 7 -8.69 10.76 -22.19
C GLU A 7 -8.91 12.05 -23.00
N THR A 8 -10.04 12.73 -22.79
CA THR A 8 -10.39 13.97 -23.50
C THR A 8 -9.66 15.19 -22.94
N ARG A 9 -9.03 15.06 -21.76
CA ARG A 9 -8.34 16.14 -21.03
C ARG A 9 -9.22 17.37 -20.75
N THR A 10 -10.52 17.16 -20.57
CA THR A 10 -11.49 18.22 -20.32
C THR A 10 -11.68 18.49 -18.82
N LEU A 11 -11.47 17.50 -17.95
CA LEU A 11 -11.53 17.65 -16.51
C LEU A 11 -10.29 18.34 -15.95
N LYS A 12 -10.50 19.38 -15.13
CA LYS A 12 -9.43 20.07 -14.39
C LYS A 12 -9.10 19.33 -13.10
N TYR A 13 -7.93 19.63 -12.54
CA TYR A 13 -7.58 19.15 -11.20
C TYR A 13 -8.66 19.53 -10.17
N GLY A 14 -9.00 18.58 -9.28
CA GLY A 14 -10.07 18.75 -8.30
C GLY A 14 -11.49 18.52 -8.83
N GLN A 15 -11.65 18.20 -10.13
CA GLN A 15 -12.94 17.85 -10.72
C GLN A 15 -13.08 16.34 -10.93
N VAL A 16 -14.32 15.88 -11.07
CA VAL A 16 -14.66 14.50 -11.45
C VAL A 16 -15.95 14.53 -12.27
N PHE A 17 -16.09 13.64 -13.25
CA PHE A 17 -17.40 13.39 -13.88
C PHE A 17 -17.98 12.13 -13.25
N VAL A 18 -19.25 12.15 -12.84
CA VAL A 18 -19.91 10.99 -12.20
C VAL A 18 -21.27 10.78 -12.85
N GLN A 19 -21.47 9.61 -13.43
CA GLN A 19 -22.74 9.15 -13.96
C GLN A 19 -23.21 7.95 -13.15
N ALA A 20 -24.41 8.06 -12.58
CA ALA A 20 -25.04 6.99 -11.82
C ALA A 20 -26.33 6.52 -12.51
N SER A 21 -26.67 5.25 -12.30
CA SER A 21 -27.95 4.66 -12.70
C SER A 21 -28.78 4.39 -11.44
N SER A 22 -30.06 4.74 -11.46
CA SER A 22 -30.97 4.36 -10.37
C SER A 22 -31.42 2.91 -10.56
N SER A 23 -31.39 2.11 -9.50
CA SER A 23 -31.87 0.72 -9.53
C SER A 23 -33.38 0.60 -9.81
N ALA A 24 -34.13 1.70 -9.67
CA ALA A 24 -35.59 1.71 -9.82
C ALA A 24 -36.05 1.93 -11.26
N ASN A 25 -35.25 2.62 -12.08
CA ASN A 25 -35.53 2.91 -13.49
C ASN A 25 -34.15 3.09 -14.13
N GLU A 26 -33.79 2.34 -15.17
CA GLU A 26 -32.49 2.35 -15.88
C GLU A 26 -32.04 3.73 -16.45
N HIS A 27 -32.70 4.80 -16.03
CA HIS A 27 -32.36 6.17 -16.32
C HIS A 27 -31.03 6.55 -15.67
N LYS A 28 -30.06 6.91 -16.52
CA LYS A 28 -28.79 7.50 -16.11
C LYS A 28 -28.98 8.97 -15.76
N PHE A 29 -28.28 9.42 -14.73
CA PHE A 29 -28.22 10.83 -14.37
C PHE A 29 -26.78 11.22 -14.02
N VAL A 30 -26.45 12.48 -14.29
CA VAL A 30 -25.14 13.06 -13.98
C VAL A 30 -25.21 13.69 -12.59
N VAL A 31 -24.23 13.36 -11.75
CA VAL A 31 -24.10 13.96 -10.42
C VAL A 31 -23.28 15.24 -10.54
N THR A 32 -23.77 16.34 -9.94
CA THR A 32 -23.08 17.63 -9.88
C THR A 32 -23.03 18.13 -8.44
N GLY A 33 -21.92 18.74 -8.02
CA GLY A 33 -21.76 19.27 -6.67
C GLY A 33 -20.47 18.79 -6.00
N GLN A 34 -20.36 18.98 -4.68
CA GLN A 34 -19.24 18.41 -3.93
C GLN A 34 -19.47 16.91 -3.73
N VAL A 35 -18.44 16.11 -4.01
CA VAL A 35 -18.45 14.66 -3.82
C VAL A 35 -17.20 14.23 -3.06
N VAL A 36 -17.35 13.16 -2.28
CA VAL A 36 -16.23 12.51 -1.60
C VAL A 36 -15.95 11.22 -2.35
N VAL A 37 -14.71 11.08 -2.83
CA VAL A 37 -14.22 9.85 -3.47
C VAL A 37 -13.30 9.17 -2.48
N ALA A 38 -13.51 7.88 -2.26
CA ALA A 38 -12.66 7.07 -1.41
C ALA A 38 -12.20 5.79 -2.13
N LYS A 39 -10.92 5.41 -1.99
CA LYS A 39 -10.43 4.09 -2.41
C LYS A 39 -10.70 3.07 -1.30
N ASN A 40 -11.31 1.94 -1.62
CA ASN A 40 -11.51 0.85 -0.65
C ASN A 40 -10.34 -0.16 -0.78
N PRO A 41 -9.62 -0.48 0.31
CA PRO A 41 -9.80 -0.01 1.69
C PRO A 41 -9.33 1.43 1.91
N CYS A 42 -10.16 2.22 2.61
CA CYS A 42 -9.92 3.65 2.91
C CYS A 42 -8.99 3.77 4.12
N LEU A 43 -7.71 3.50 3.91
CA LEU A 43 -6.74 3.33 5.00
C LEU A 43 -6.02 4.63 5.35
N HIS A 44 -5.87 5.55 4.39
CA HIS A 44 -5.09 6.76 4.54
C HIS A 44 -5.94 8.02 4.27
N PRO A 45 -5.65 9.18 4.90
CA PRO A 45 -6.32 10.44 4.56
C PRO A 45 -6.25 10.80 3.06
N GLY A 46 -5.21 10.35 2.36
CA GLY A 46 -5.06 10.49 0.91
C GLY A 46 -5.93 9.55 0.07
N ASP A 47 -6.51 8.50 0.66
CA ASP A 47 -7.49 7.64 0.02
C ASP A 47 -8.85 8.31 -0.10
N VAL A 48 -9.11 9.36 0.70
CA VAL A 48 -10.31 10.18 0.68
C VAL A 48 -10.00 11.53 0.03
N ARG A 49 -10.74 11.90 -1.01
CA ARG A 49 -10.60 13.21 -1.67
C ARG A 49 -11.96 13.84 -1.87
N VAL A 50 -12.07 15.11 -1.47
CA VAL A 50 -13.21 15.95 -1.82
C VAL A 50 -12.97 16.53 -3.21
N LEU A 51 -13.86 16.24 -4.14
CA LEU A 51 -13.81 16.70 -5.53
C LEU A 51 -15.11 17.43 -5.90
N LYS A 52 -15.06 18.21 -6.97
CA LYS A 52 -16.25 18.83 -7.57
C LYS A 52 -16.73 17.99 -8.74
N ALA A 53 -17.89 17.36 -8.60
CA ALA A 53 -18.58 16.70 -9.68
C ALA A 53 -19.12 17.74 -10.67
N VAL A 54 -18.71 17.63 -11.94
CA VAL A 54 -19.07 18.55 -13.03
C VAL A 54 -19.65 17.77 -14.20
N ASP A 55 -20.70 18.32 -14.82
CA ASP A 55 -21.24 17.75 -16.05
C ASP A 55 -20.37 18.16 -17.25
N VAL A 56 -19.86 17.14 -17.95
CA VAL A 56 -19.04 17.31 -19.15
C VAL A 56 -19.75 16.56 -20.28
N PRO A 57 -20.40 17.26 -21.22
CA PRO A 57 -21.15 16.63 -22.31
C PRO A 57 -20.34 15.61 -23.11
N ALA A 58 -19.04 15.89 -23.32
CA ALA A 58 -18.12 14.99 -24.00
C ALA A 58 -17.90 13.65 -23.27
N LEU A 59 -18.12 13.59 -21.95
CA LEU A 59 -17.93 12.39 -21.12
C LEU A 59 -19.23 11.64 -20.82
N ARG A 60 -20.39 12.10 -21.30
CA ARG A 60 -21.69 11.45 -21.01
C ARG A 60 -21.84 10.02 -21.58
N HIS A 61 -20.95 9.64 -22.50
CA HIS A 61 -20.84 8.29 -23.02
C HIS A 61 -20.05 7.35 -22.10
N MET A 62 -19.30 7.91 -21.14
CA MET A 62 -18.57 7.17 -20.12
C MET A 62 -19.49 6.80 -18.96
N PHE A 63 -19.32 5.58 -18.48
CA PHE A 63 -20.05 5.03 -17.33
C PHE A 63 -19.23 5.20 -16.04
N ASP A 64 -19.91 5.24 -14.90
CA ASP A 64 -19.33 5.39 -13.55
C ASP A 64 -18.66 6.76 -13.31
N TYR A 65 -17.40 6.82 -12.86
CA TYR A 65 -16.70 8.08 -12.57
C TYR A 65 -15.41 8.22 -13.37
N VAL A 66 -15.18 9.43 -13.87
CA VAL A 66 -14.01 9.78 -14.69
C VAL A 66 -13.17 10.81 -13.96
N PHE A 67 -11.88 10.52 -13.77
CA PHE A 67 -10.92 11.41 -13.13
C PHE A 67 -10.08 12.21 -14.13
N PRO A 68 -9.65 13.43 -13.77
CA PRO A 68 -8.74 14.21 -14.59
C PRO A 68 -7.40 13.50 -14.78
N GLN A 69 -6.86 13.57 -15.99
CA GLN A 69 -5.50 13.08 -16.28
C GLN A 69 -4.41 13.91 -15.55
N GLN A 70 -4.75 15.12 -15.11
CA GLN A 70 -3.80 16.09 -14.56
C GLN A 70 -4.08 16.39 -13.09
N GLY A 71 -3.04 16.27 -12.26
CA GLY A 71 -3.04 16.69 -10.86
C GLY A 71 -1.61 16.93 -10.36
N PRO A 72 -1.45 17.56 -9.19
CA PRO A 72 -0.15 17.81 -8.59
C PRO A 72 0.50 16.45 -8.30
N ARG A 73 1.48 16.11 -9.15
CA ARG A 73 2.27 14.88 -9.04
C ARG A 73 3.12 14.85 -7.75
N GLN A 74 3.24 15.97 -7.06
CA GLN A 74 4.19 16.17 -5.97
C GLN A 74 3.77 15.42 -4.70
N GLU A 75 2.50 15.52 -4.29
CA GLU A 75 1.95 14.77 -3.15
C GLU A 75 2.04 13.25 -3.35
N ILE A 76 1.77 12.79 -4.58
CA ILE A 76 1.85 11.37 -4.93
C ILE A 76 3.30 10.89 -4.89
N LYS A 77 4.25 11.69 -5.39
CA LYS A 77 5.69 11.37 -5.38
C LYS A 77 6.25 11.29 -3.97
N GLU A 78 5.96 12.28 -3.13
CA GLU A 78 6.41 12.30 -1.73
C GLU A 78 5.85 11.10 -0.96
N TYR A 79 4.57 10.76 -1.20
CA TYR A 79 3.95 9.57 -0.63
C TYR A 79 4.62 8.27 -1.08
N PHE A 80 4.78 8.05 -2.38
CA PHE A 80 5.46 6.85 -2.88
C PHE A 80 6.89 6.76 -2.38
N THR A 81 7.59 7.90 -2.30
CA THR A 81 8.96 7.95 -1.79
C THR A 81 8.99 7.58 -0.32
N ASN A 82 8.12 8.14 0.51
CA ASN A 82 8.03 7.77 1.92
C ASN A 82 7.58 6.32 2.11
N TYR A 83 6.66 5.81 1.30
CA TYR A 83 6.23 4.42 1.36
C TYR A 83 7.37 3.45 1.02
N ILE A 84 8.09 3.70 -0.08
CA ILE A 84 9.23 2.88 -0.51
C ILE A 84 10.38 2.96 0.50
N VAL A 85 10.68 4.15 1.02
CA VAL A 85 11.78 4.35 1.99
C VAL A 85 11.48 3.69 3.34
N ASN A 86 10.21 3.69 3.78
CA ASN A 86 9.81 3.15 5.08
C ASN A 86 9.24 1.72 5.00
N GLU A 87 9.37 1.04 3.85
CA GLU A 87 8.92 -0.35 3.71
C GLU A 87 9.86 -1.29 4.48
N SER A 88 9.59 -1.49 5.77
CA SER A 88 10.36 -2.39 6.64
C SER A 88 9.85 -3.83 6.66
N LEU A 89 8.75 -4.13 5.96
CA LEU A 89 8.06 -5.42 6.01
C LEU A 89 8.97 -6.58 5.57
N GLY A 90 9.62 -6.44 4.41
CA GLY A 90 10.57 -7.44 3.92
C GLY A 90 11.79 -7.61 4.82
N ILE A 91 12.25 -6.53 5.46
CA ILE A 91 13.38 -6.57 6.39
C ILE A 91 12.99 -7.36 7.65
N ILE A 92 11.83 -7.05 8.25
CA ILE A 92 11.32 -7.73 9.44
C ILE A 92 11.06 -9.21 9.16
N ALA A 93 10.46 -9.55 8.01
CA ALA A 93 10.22 -10.94 7.61
C ALA A 93 11.53 -11.73 7.52
N ASN A 94 12.52 -11.18 6.82
CA ASN A 94 13.81 -11.84 6.67
C ASN A 94 14.52 -12.00 8.01
N ALA A 95 14.47 -10.97 8.86
CA ALA A 95 15.00 -11.06 10.22
C ALA A 95 14.33 -12.18 11.01
N HIS A 96 12.99 -12.28 10.96
CA HIS A 96 12.26 -13.31 11.69
C HIS A 96 12.68 -14.72 11.26
N VAL A 97 12.89 -14.95 9.95
CA VAL A 97 13.40 -16.25 9.46
C VAL A 97 14.79 -16.54 10.01
N VAL A 98 15.69 -15.56 9.98
CA VAL A 98 17.06 -15.72 10.47
C VAL A 98 17.10 -16.01 11.97
N PHE A 99 16.37 -15.23 12.78
CA PHE A 99 16.32 -15.46 14.23
C PHE A 99 15.64 -16.79 14.57
N ALA A 100 14.56 -17.16 13.86
CA ALA A 100 13.91 -18.45 14.10
C ALA A 100 14.78 -19.65 13.73
N ASP A 101 15.73 -19.48 12.81
CA ASP A 101 16.70 -20.51 12.45
C ASP A 101 17.86 -20.61 13.46
N LYS A 102 18.31 -19.48 14.03
CA LYS A 102 19.39 -19.44 15.03
C LYS A 102 18.97 -19.84 16.44
N GLU A 103 17.75 -19.47 16.83
CA GLU A 103 17.27 -19.64 18.20
C GLU A 103 16.79 -21.07 18.47
N TYR A 104 17.13 -21.60 19.65
CA TYR A 104 16.68 -22.94 20.06
C TYR A 104 15.16 -23.04 20.14
N MET A 105 14.51 -21.99 20.65
CA MET A 105 13.05 -21.87 20.74
C MET A 105 12.39 -21.47 19.40
N LYS A 106 13.17 -21.29 18.34
CA LYS A 106 12.69 -20.90 17.00
C LYS A 106 11.78 -19.67 17.04
N ALA A 107 10.59 -19.76 16.46
CA ALA A 107 9.61 -18.68 16.39
C ALA A 107 9.05 -18.25 17.77
N GLU A 108 9.20 -19.07 18.81
CA GLU A 108 8.78 -18.74 20.18
C GLU A 108 9.87 -17.99 20.97
N SER A 109 11.04 -17.75 20.36
CA SER A 109 12.09 -16.94 20.96
C SER A 109 11.64 -15.48 21.11
N ALA A 110 12.18 -14.80 22.14
CA ALA A 110 11.86 -13.40 22.39
C ALA A 110 12.13 -12.48 21.17
N PRO A 111 13.25 -12.63 20.41
CA PRO A 111 13.48 -11.88 19.17
C PRO A 111 12.39 -12.10 18.11
N CYS A 112 11.94 -13.35 17.93
CA CYS A 112 10.91 -13.66 16.94
C CYS A 112 9.54 -13.08 17.32
N ILE A 113 9.17 -13.16 18.60
CA ILE A 113 7.93 -12.56 19.11
C ILE A 113 7.95 -11.03 18.93
N GLU A 114 9.09 -10.39 19.18
CA GLU A 114 9.23 -8.95 18.97
C GLU A 114 9.17 -8.56 17.50
N LEU A 115 9.84 -9.31 16.62
CA LEU A 115 9.74 -9.12 15.17
C LEU A 115 8.32 -9.34 14.66
N ALA A 116 7.57 -10.31 15.20
CA ALA A 116 6.17 -10.53 14.85
C ALA A 116 5.28 -9.33 15.23
N LYS A 117 5.53 -8.69 16.38
CA LYS A 117 4.85 -7.45 16.77
C LYS A 117 5.17 -6.31 15.81
N LEU A 118 6.45 -6.13 15.46
CA LEU A 118 6.88 -5.11 14.50
C LEU A 118 6.30 -5.37 13.10
N PHE A 119 6.17 -6.62 12.70
CA PHE A 119 5.55 -7.02 11.43
C PHE A 119 4.09 -6.55 11.36
N SER A 120 3.34 -6.72 12.47
CA SER A 120 1.97 -6.21 12.56
C SER A 120 1.92 -4.68 12.38
N VAL A 121 2.83 -3.94 13.01
CA VAL A 121 2.93 -2.48 12.87
C VAL A 121 3.25 -2.09 11.43
N ALA A 122 4.19 -2.79 10.78
CA ALA A 122 4.58 -2.53 9.39
C ALA A 122 3.41 -2.75 8.40
N VAL A 123 2.58 -3.79 8.61
CA VAL A 123 1.38 -4.02 7.79
C VAL A 123 0.34 -2.92 7.96
N ASP A 124 0.24 -2.34 9.16
CA ASP A 124 -0.67 -1.23 9.45
C ASP A 124 -0.08 0.15 9.17
N PHE A 125 1.18 0.24 8.72
CA PHE A 125 1.81 1.51 8.30
C PHE A 125 0.98 2.29 7.25
N PRO A 126 0.41 1.65 6.20
CA PRO A 126 -0.45 2.36 5.25
C PRO A 126 -1.70 2.98 5.91
N LYS A 127 -2.15 2.42 7.05
CA LYS A 127 -3.33 2.88 7.78
C LYS A 127 -3.01 3.96 8.79
N THR A 128 -1.90 3.80 9.49
CA THR A 128 -1.56 4.60 10.68
C THR A 128 -0.53 5.68 10.39
N GLY A 129 0.27 5.52 9.33
CA GLY A 129 1.44 6.34 9.05
C GLY A 129 2.60 6.14 10.05
N VAL A 130 2.50 5.19 10.98
CA VAL A 130 3.52 4.94 12.01
C VAL A 130 4.50 3.88 11.51
N PRO A 131 5.77 4.24 11.22
CA PRO A 131 6.74 3.27 10.71
C PRO A 131 7.14 2.27 11.80
N ALA A 132 7.33 1.01 11.43
CA ALA A 132 7.91 0.03 12.33
C ALA A 132 9.43 0.24 12.44
N LEU A 133 9.89 0.62 13.64
CA LEU A 133 11.30 0.82 13.95
C LEU A 133 11.91 -0.48 14.48
N ILE A 134 12.93 -0.99 13.81
CA ILE A 134 13.61 -2.23 14.21
C ILE A 134 14.70 -1.87 15.23
N PRO A 135 14.65 -2.42 16.46
CA PRO A 135 15.73 -2.30 17.44
C PRO A 135 17.07 -2.79 16.88
N HIS A 136 18.16 -2.19 17.31
CA HIS A 136 19.49 -2.51 16.78
C HIS A 136 19.90 -3.97 17.02
N GLU A 137 19.40 -4.56 18.10
CA GLU A 137 19.64 -5.95 18.51
C GLU A 137 18.99 -6.94 17.53
N LEU A 138 17.93 -6.53 16.83
CA LEU A 138 17.19 -7.34 15.86
C LEU A 138 17.67 -7.14 14.42
N HIS A 139 18.80 -6.43 14.23
CA HIS A 139 19.45 -6.36 12.93
C HIS A 139 20.26 -7.62 12.64
N VAL A 140 19.95 -8.27 11.52
CA VAL A 140 20.66 -9.45 11.05
C VAL A 140 22.07 -9.10 10.59
N LYS A 141 23.06 -9.79 11.17
CA LYS A 141 24.48 -9.68 10.79
C LYS A 141 24.93 -10.74 9.79
N GLU A 142 24.33 -11.92 9.86
CA GLU A 142 24.66 -13.08 9.02
C GLU A 142 23.38 -13.84 8.69
N TYR A 143 23.26 -14.31 7.45
CA TYR A 143 22.08 -14.97 6.92
C TYR A 143 22.29 -16.48 6.75
N PRO A 144 21.24 -17.31 6.84
CA PRO A 144 21.39 -18.73 6.52
C PRO A 144 21.66 -18.91 5.03
N ASP A 145 22.39 -19.97 4.71
CA ASP A 145 22.78 -20.38 3.35
C ASP A 145 21.59 -20.52 2.40
N PHE A 146 20.47 -21.07 2.86
CA PHE A 146 19.26 -21.22 2.05
C PHE A 146 18.60 -19.89 1.61
N MET A 147 19.02 -18.74 2.16
CA MET A 147 18.55 -17.42 1.72
C MET A 147 19.36 -16.81 0.57
N GLU A 148 20.44 -17.48 0.13
CA GLU A 148 21.23 -17.15 -1.07
C GLU A 148 21.67 -15.67 -1.16
N LYS A 149 22.06 -15.07 -0.02
CA LYS A 149 22.55 -13.68 0.03
C LYS A 149 24.01 -13.60 -0.42
N LEU A 150 24.23 -13.36 -1.71
CA LEU A 150 25.55 -13.28 -2.33
C LEU A 150 26.44 -12.13 -1.80
N ASP A 151 25.83 -11.06 -1.29
CA ASP A 151 26.50 -9.84 -0.82
C ASP A 151 26.67 -9.77 0.72
N LYS A 152 26.25 -10.81 1.45
CA LYS A 152 26.23 -10.83 2.91
C LYS A 152 26.97 -12.04 3.47
N PRO A 153 27.50 -11.95 4.70
CA PRO A 153 28.00 -13.12 5.42
C PRO A 153 26.89 -14.17 5.59
N THR A 154 27.22 -15.43 5.34
CA THR A 154 26.28 -16.56 5.46
C THR A 154 26.78 -17.64 6.41
N TYR A 155 25.85 -18.42 6.98
CA TYR A 155 26.12 -19.58 7.81
C TYR A 155 25.30 -20.79 7.33
N ILE A 156 25.80 -22.01 7.57
CA ILE A 156 25.09 -23.24 7.23
C ILE A 156 23.98 -23.50 8.24
N SER A 157 22.72 -23.46 7.81
CA SER A 157 21.60 -23.79 8.68
C SER A 157 21.61 -25.28 9.05
N LYS A 158 21.38 -25.57 10.34
CA LYS A 158 21.20 -26.95 10.83
C LYS A 158 19.73 -27.37 10.86
N GLY A 159 18.83 -26.43 10.56
CA GLY A 159 17.38 -26.61 10.57
C GLY A 159 16.90 -27.43 9.39
N VAL A 160 15.58 -27.69 9.35
CA VAL A 160 14.96 -28.42 8.23
C VAL A 160 15.10 -27.61 6.93
N LEU A 161 15.01 -26.29 7.00
CA LEU A 161 15.11 -25.40 5.84
C LEU A 161 16.49 -25.41 5.18
N GLY A 162 17.58 -25.59 5.95
CA GLY A 162 18.93 -25.72 5.40
C GLY A 162 19.28 -27.12 4.87
N LYS A 163 18.38 -28.09 5.00
CA LYS A 163 18.57 -29.49 4.57
C LYS A 163 17.70 -29.89 3.38
N LEU A 164 16.93 -28.95 2.84
CA LEU A 164 16.12 -29.10 1.64
C LEU A 164 16.96 -28.77 0.41
#